data_AF-A0A810L5H3-F1
#
_entry.id   AF-A0A810L5H3-F1
#
_cell.length_a   1.000
_cell.length_b   1.000
_cell.length_c   1.000
_cell.angle_alpha   90.00
_cell.angle_beta   90.00
_cell.angle_gamma   90.00
#
_symmetry.space_group_name_H-M   'P 1'
#
loop_
_entity.id
_entity.type
_entity.pdbx_description
1 polymer ?
#
loop_
_entity_poly.entity_id
_entity_poly.type
_entity_poly.pdbx_seq_one_letter_code
_entity_poly.pdbx_strand_id
1 'polypeptide(L)'
;MFGSILAALTAPLFTALGTSVSGAEAFGFVTGALCVWLVARQHIANWPIGIANNVFFVVLFAGSGLYADAGLQIVYIALAGYGWWQWVYGTGRRVELPVTRTTRVEWCWLAGCGLAGTAGLWLLLSRLTDSTVPVGDAVTTVLSLLATYGQSRKRWESWLFWIAADLVYIPLYAYKQLWLTALLYVLFLALCLFGLRGWLADLHRAGATRPRPAPDPTDAGRAGGPTVRAASARPVTAGAAGAEPAVGPAEPEQP
;
A
#
# COMPACT_ATOMS: atom_id res chain seq x y z
N MET A 1 0.06 -39.26 7.21
CA MET A 1 0.82 -38.01 6.94
C MET A 1 -0.07 -36.79 6.94
N PHE A 2 -1.09 -36.72 6.08
CA PHE A 2 -1.95 -35.55 5.94
C PHE A 2 -2.76 -35.22 7.22
N GLY A 3 -3.39 -36.22 7.85
CA GLY A 3 -4.09 -36.03 9.13
C GLY A 3 -3.16 -35.63 10.30
N SER A 4 -1.90 -36.06 10.26
CA SER A 4 -0.89 -35.71 11.27
C SER A 4 -0.49 -34.23 11.20
N ILE A 5 -0.39 -33.70 9.98
CA ILE A 5 -0.12 -32.29 9.72
C ILE A 5 -1.30 -31.44 10.18
N LEU A 6 -2.52 -31.83 9.83
CA LEU A 6 -3.72 -31.09 10.22
C LEU A 6 -3.88 -31.02 11.75
N ALA A 7 -3.67 -32.13 12.45
CA ALA A 7 -3.70 -32.20 13.91
C ALA A 7 -2.61 -31.34 14.57
N ALA A 8 -1.41 -31.27 13.98
CA ALA A 8 -0.34 -30.40 14.49
C ALA A 8 -0.65 -28.91 14.28
N LEU A 9 -1.34 -28.56 13.19
CA LEU A 9 -1.72 -27.18 12.88
C LEU A 9 -2.86 -26.68 13.77
N THR A 10 -3.83 -27.53 14.07
CA THR A 10 -4.99 -27.18 14.91
C THR A 10 -4.77 -27.41 16.40
N ALA A 11 -3.63 -27.97 16.79
CA ALA A 11 -3.27 -28.16 18.19
C ALA A 11 -3.23 -26.81 18.92
N PRO A 12 -3.88 -26.69 20.10
CA PRO A 12 -3.87 -25.46 20.88
C PRO A 12 -2.45 -25.17 21.37
N LEU A 13 -1.94 -23.98 21.10
CA LEU A 13 -0.58 -23.57 21.46
C LEU A 13 -0.57 -22.78 22.77
N PHE A 14 -1.55 -21.90 22.97
CA PHE A 14 -1.76 -21.15 24.21
C PHE A 14 -3.21 -20.68 24.33
N THR A 15 -3.62 -20.26 25.53
CA THR A 15 -4.91 -19.62 25.78
C THR A 15 -4.73 -18.11 25.85
N ALA A 16 -5.52 -17.36 25.09
CA ALA A 16 -5.57 -15.91 25.16
C ALA A 16 -7.02 -15.44 25.27
N LEU A 17 -7.31 -14.53 26.21
CA LEU A 17 -8.65 -13.98 26.43
C LEU A 17 -9.75 -15.05 26.62
N GLY A 18 -9.39 -16.24 27.13
CA GLY A 18 -10.32 -17.35 27.34
C GLY A 18 -10.56 -18.26 26.13
N THR A 19 -9.91 -18.02 24.98
CA THR A 19 -9.97 -18.89 23.80
C THR A 19 -8.65 -19.63 23.58
N SER A 20 -8.72 -20.90 23.18
CA SER A 20 -7.55 -21.70 22.78
C SER A 20 -7.12 -21.28 21.38
N VAL A 21 -5.94 -20.67 21.25
CA VAL A 21 -5.36 -20.27 19.97
C VAL A 21 -4.42 -21.37 19.51
N SER A 22 -4.68 -21.92 18.34
CA SER A 22 -3.80 -22.90 17.71
C SER A 22 -2.52 -22.27 17.19
N GLY A 23 -1.47 -23.08 17.02
CA GLY A 23 -0.20 -22.61 16.45
C GLY A 23 -0.38 -22.05 15.04
N ALA A 24 -1.28 -22.64 14.25
CA ALA A 24 -1.63 -22.15 12.91
C ALA A 24 -2.30 -20.78 12.92
N GLU A 25 -3.23 -20.54 13.85
CA GLU A 25 -3.92 -19.24 13.98
C GLU A 25 -2.93 -18.15 14.38
N ALA A 26 -2.11 -18.41 15.40
CA ALA A 26 -1.09 -17.45 15.83
C ALA A 26 -0.09 -17.13 14.71
N PHE A 27 0.36 -18.17 13.97
CA PHE A 27 1.24 -17.99 12.83
C PHE A 27 0.57 -17.17 11.73
N GLY A 28 -0.66 -17.52 11.34
CA GLY A 28 -1.43 -16.80 10.32
C GLY A 28 -1.68 -15.33 10.66
N PHE A 29 -1.89 -15.01 11.95
CA PHE A 29 -2.03 -13.62 12.40
C PHE A 29 -0.72 -12.84 12.29
N VAL A 30 0.39 -13.42 12.73
CA VAL A 30 1.72 -12.78 12.68
C VAL A 30 2.16 -12.59 11.22
N THR A 31 2.02 -13.61 10.38
CA THR A 31 2.38 -13.52 8.96
C THR A 31 1.49 -12.53 8.23
N GLY A 32 0.19 -12.49 8.53
CA GLY A 32 -0.75 -11.50 7.98
C GLY A 32 -0.35 -10.06 8.34
N ALA A 33 -0.12 -9.78 9.62
CA ALA A 33 0.32 -8.46 10.08
C ALA A 33 1.65 -8.04 9.46
N LEU A 34 2.61 -8.96 9.39
CA LEU A 34 3.90 -8.73 8.74
C LEU A 34 3.70 -8.41 7.25
N CYS A 35 2.82 -9.14 6.56
CA CYS A 35 2.54 -8.93 5.15
C CYS A 35 1.98 -7.53 4.89
N VAL A 36 0.97 -7.10 5.67
CA VAL A 36 0.39 -5.75 5.56
C VAL A 36 1.43 -4.67 5.87
N TRP A 37 2.25 -4.87 6.91
CA TRP A 37 3.34 -3.95 7.23
C TRP A 37 4.37 -3.83 6.10
N LEU A 38 4.75 -4.94 5.47
CA LEU A 38 5.66 -4.93 4.32
C LEU A 38 5.06 -4.22 3.11
N VAL A 39 3.76 -4.42 2.83
CA VAL A 39 3.04 -3.68 1.78
C VAL A 39 3.05 -2.18 2.09
N ALA A 40 2.76 -1.80 3.33
CA ALA A 40 2.76 -0.40 3.75
C ALA A 40 4.13 0.25 3.54
N ARG A 41 5.21 -0.51 3.78
CA ARG A 41 6.61 -0.15 3.51
C ARG A 41 7.03 -0.26 2.04
N GLN A 42 6.14 -0.68 1.15
CA GLN A 42 6.43 -0.98 -0.26
C GLN A 42 7.56 -2.00 -0.46
N HIS A 43 7.75 -2.90 0.49
CA HIS A 43 8.80 -3.91 0.45
C HIS A 43 8.39 -5.12 -0.42
N ILE A 44 9.28 -5.54 -1.32
CA ILE A 44 8.99 -6.60 -2.30
C ILE A 44 8.69 -7.96 -1.65
N ALA A 45 9.26 -8.22 -0.47
CA ALA A 45 9.06 -9.49 0.24
C ALA A 45 7.62 -9.73 0.70
N ASN A 46 6.72 -8.73 0.65
CA ASN A 46 5.31 -8.97 0.94
C ASN A 46 4.73 -10.06 0.02
N TRP A 47 5.13 -10.09 -1.26
CA TRP A 47 4.59 -11.04 -2.22
C TRP A 47 4.96 -12.50 -1.93
N PRO A 48 6.25 -12.88 -1.79
CA PRO A 48 6.60 -14.26 -1.45
C PRO A 48 6.03 -14.70 -0.10
N ILE A 49 5.98 -13.80 0.90
CA ILE A 49 5.38 -14.12 2.21
C ILE A 49 3.87 -14.36 2.07
N GLY A 50 3.17 -13.50 1.32
CA GLY A 50 1.74 -13.66 1.04
C GLY A 50 1.43 -14.94 0.26
N ILE A 51 2.26 -15.29 -0.73
CA ILE A 51 2.10 -16.54 -1.49
C ILE A 51 2.31 -17.75 -0.56
N ALA A 52 3.36 -17.76 0.26
CA ALA A 52 3.59 -18.83 1.23
C ALA A 52 2.42 -18.98 2.20
N ASN A 53 1.87 -17.86 2.67
CA ASN A 53 0.70 -17.82 3.53
C ASN A 53 -0.55 -18.41 2.83
N ASN A 54 -0.82 -18.04 1.58
CA ASN A 54 -1.96 -18.56 0.84
C ASN A 54 -1.80 -20.06 0.53
N VAL A 55 -0.58 -20.52 0.19
CA VAL A 55 -0.30 -21.95 -0.03
C VAL A 55 -0.57 -22.75 1.24
N PHE A 56 -0.19 -22.22 2.41
CA PHE A 56 -0.53 -22.82 3.69
C PHE A 56 -2.05 -22.97 3.86
N PHE A 57 -2.83 -21.93 3.58
CA PHE A 57 -4.29 -21.97 3.66
C PHE A 57 -4.93 -22.90 2.61
N VAL A 58 -4.36 -23.04 1.41
CA VAL A 58 -4.81 -24.03 0.42
C VAL A 58 -4.75 -25.43 1.02
N VAL A 59 -3.61 -25.81 1.64
CA VAL A 59 -3.44 -27.14 2.24
C VAL A 59 -4.41 -27.34 3.41
N LEU A 60 -4.57 -26.32 4.26
CA LEU A 60 -5.48 -26.37 5.40
C LEU A 60 -6.95 -26.59 4.98
N PHE A 61 -7.42 -25.80 4.00
CA PHE A 61 -8.80 -25.84 3.54
C PHE A 61 -9.11 -27.07 2.69
N ALA A 62 -8.23 -27.43 1.75
CA ALA A 62 -8.38 -28.67 0.98
C ALA A 62 -8.41 -29.89 1.91
N GLY A 63 -7.63 -29.84 2.99
CA GLY A 63 -7.59 -30.87 4.01
C GLY A 63 -8.82 -30.98 4.90
N SER A 64 -9.57 -29.90 5.02
CA SER A 64 -10.80 -29.81 5.82
C SER A 64 -12.06 -29.99 4.96
N GLY A 65 -11.92 -30.32 3.66
CA GLY A 65 -13.03 -30.46 2.71
C GLY A 65 -13.59 -29.12 2.20
N LEU A 66 -12.96 -28.00 2.54
CA LEU A 66 -13.37 -26.64 2.16
C LEU A 66 -12.78 -26.25 0.80
N TYR A 67 -13.23 -26.92 -0.26
CA TYR A 67 -12.66 -26.74 -1.60
C TYR A 67 -12.92 -25.34 -2.19
N ALA A 68 -14.04 -24.70 -1.82
CA ALA A 68 -14.36 -23.34 -2.27
C ALA A 68 -13.35 -22.32 -1.72
N ASP A 69 -13.08 -22.36 -0.41
CA ASP A 69 -12.08 -21.51 0.25
C ASP A 69 -10.67 -21.80 -0.27
N ALA A 70 -10.32 -23.08 -0.49
CA ALA A 70 -9.05 -23.45 -1.11
C ALA A 70 -8.92 -22.86 -2.52
N GLY A 71 -9.98 -22.89 -3.32
CA GLY A 71 -10.03 -22.26 -4.64
C GLY A 71 -9.83 -20.74 -4.59
N LEU A 72 -10.41 -20.07 -3.60
CA LEU A 72 -10.21 -18.64 -3.39
C LEU A 72 -8.74 -18.31 -3.06
N GLN A 73 -8.07 -19.15 -2.27
CA GLN A 73 -6.65 -18.98 -1.99
C GLN A 73 -5.78 -19.10 -3.26
N ILE A 74 -6.14 -19.97 -4.20
CA ILE A 74 -5.47 -20.06 -5.50
C ILE A 74 -5.63 -18.75 -6.30
N VAL A 75 -6.80 -18.12 -6.26
CA VAL A 75 -7.03 -16.81 -6.87
C VAL A 75 -6.11 -15.76 -6.24
N TYR A 76 -6.01 -15.70 -4.91
CA TYR A 76 -5.09 -14.80 -4.24
C TYR A 76 -3.62 -15.07 -4.58
N ILE A 77 -3.20 -16.33 -4.73
CA ILE A 77 -1.85 -16.69 -5.20
C ILE A 77 -1.59 -16.14 -6.61
N ALA A 78 -2.53 -16.30 -7.54
CA ALA A 78 -2.39 -15.78 -8.89
C ALA A 78 -2.27 -14.24 -8.91
N LEU A 79 -3.12 -13.55 -8.15
CA LEU A 79 -3.04 -12.10 -7.96
C LEU A 79 -1.74 -11.65 -7.31
N ALA A 80 -1.24 -12.41 -6.33
CA ALA A 80 0.03 -12.14 -5.67
C ALA A 80 1.23 -12.36 -6.61
N GLY A 81 1.19 -13.40 -7.45
CA GLY A 81 2.18 -13.62 -8.50
C GLY A 81 2.18 -12.48 -9.53
N TYR A 82 0.99 -12.02 -9.94
CA TYR A 82 0.85 -10.84 -10.80
C TYR A 82 1.42 -9.58 -10.15
N GLY A 83 1.10 -9.33 -8.87
CA GLY A 83 1.61 -8.20 -8.11
C GLY A 83 3.13 -8.24 -7.96
N TRP A 84 3.69 -9.41 -7.67
CA TRP A 84 5.13 -9.61 -7.63
C TRP A 84 5.78 -9.26 -8.96
N TRP A 85 5.27 -9.82 -10.06
CA TRP A 85 5.77 -9.54 -11.40
C TRP A 85 5.70 -8.05 -11.73
N GLN A 86 4.59 -7.38 -11.41
CA GLN A 86 4.44 -5.94 -11.61
C GLN A 86 5.42 -5.11 -10.79
N TRP A 87 5.66 -5.46 -9.53
CA TRP A 87 6.58 -4.68 -8.69
C TRP A 87 8.04 -4.85 -9.11
N VAL A 88 8.41 -5.99 -9.69
CA VAL A 88 9.78 -6.24 -10.17
C VAL A 88 10.01 -5.68 -11.58
N TYR A 89 9.04 -5.82 -12.49
CA TYR A 89 9.25 -5.56 -13.91
C TYR A 89 8.37 -4.45 -14.50
N GLY A 90 7.44 -3.90 -13.72
CA GLY A 90 6.38 -3.01 -14.20
C GLY A 90 6.82 -1.68 -14.80
N THR A 91 8.04 -1.24 -14.52
CA THR A 91 8.59 0.04 -15.01
C THR A 91 9.47 -0.12 -16.25
N GLY A 92 9.77 -1.35 -16.70
CA GLY A 92 10.67 -1.62 -17.83
C GLY A 92 12.13 -1.18 -17.62
N ARG A 93 12.46 -0.62 -16.45
CA ARG A 93 13.79 -0.20 -16.00
C ARG A 93 14.00 -0.77 -14.60
N ARG A 94 15.25 -0.89 -14.11
CA ARG A 94 15.53 -1.27 -12.70
C ARG A 94 15.19 -0.14 -11.72
N VAL A 95 14.01 0.45 -11.86
CA VAL A 95 13.47 1.51 -11.01
C VAL A 95 12.24 0.93 -10.34
N GLU A 96 12.13 1.11 -9.03
CA GLU A 96 10.97 0.65 -8.27
C GLU A 96 9.67 1.20 -8.86
N LEU A 97 8.62 0.37 -8.91
CA LEU A 97 7.31 0.79 -9.37
C LEU A 97 6.83 1.99 -8.53
N PRO A 98 6.50 3.15 -9.12
CA PRO A 98 6.07 4.31 -8.34
C PRO A 98 4.62 4.17 -7.89
N VAL A 99 4.30 4.79 -6.76
CA VAL A 99 2.90 4.97 -6.34
C VAL A 99 2.20 5.92 -7.30
N THR A 100 1.00 5.56 -7.72
CA THR A 100 0.24 6.30 -8.74
C THR A 100 -1.24 6.38 -8.37
N ARG A 101 -1.99 7.22 -9.10
CA ARG A 101 -3.45 7.33 -8.96
C ARG A 101 -4.18 6.41 -9.92
N THR A 102 -5.33 5.93 -9.48
CA THR A 102 -6.24 5.15 -10.32
C THR A 102 -6.90 6.06 -11.36
N THR A 103 -6.82 5.70 -12.64
CA THR A 103 -7.39 6.49 -13.73
C THR A 103 -8.92 6.35 -13.78
N ARG A 104 -9.63 7.28 -14.43
CA ARG A 104 -11.09 7.18 -14.59
C ARG A 104 -11.52 5.90 -15.31
N VAL A 105 -10.74 5.49 -16.32
CA VAL A 105 -11.01 4.26 -17.08
C VAL A 105 -10.82 3.04 -16.19
N GLU A 106 -9.77 2.99 -15.37
CA GLU A 106 -9.58 1.93 -14.39
C GLU A 106 -10.69 1.90 -13.35
N TRP A 107 -11.17 3.06 -12.88
CA TRP A 107 -12.32 3.13 -11.98
C TRP A 107 -13.59 2.52 -12.60
N CYS A 108 -13.88 2.81 -13.87
CA CYS A 108 -15.00 2.18 -14.57
C CYS A 108 -14.84 0.66 -14.66
N TRP A 109 -13.63 0.17 -14.95
CA TRP A 109 -13.34 -1.27 -14.96
C TRP A 109 -13.47 -1.90 -13.58
N LEU A 110 -12.93 -1.27 -12.54
CA LEU A 110 -13.04 -1.76 -11.16
C LEU A 110 -14.50 -1.80 -10.71
N ALA A 111 -15.31 -0.81 -11.06
CA ALA A 111 -16.73 -0.81 -10.79
C ALA A 111 -17.46 -1.93 -11.54
N GLY A 112 -17.20 -2.09 -12.85
CA GLY A 112 -17.78 -3.14 -13.68
C GLY A 112 -17.41 -4.55 -13.20
N CYS A 113 -16.11 -4.81 -13.00
CA CYS A 113 -15.61 -6.06 -12.45
C CYS A 113 -16.09 -6.30 -11.01
N GLY A 114 -16.20 -5.25 -10.20
CA GLY A 114 -16.73 -5.33 -8.84
C GLY A 114 -18.19 -5.77 -8.81
N LEU A 115 -19.04 -5.15 -9.64
CA LEU A 115 -20.45 -5.53 -9.74
C LEU A 115 -20.61 -6.95 -10.31
N ALA A 116 -19.91 -7.27 -11.40
CA ALA A 116 -19.96 -8.58 -12.02
C ALA A 116 -19.42 -9.69 -11.09
N GLY A 117 -18.30 -9.43 -10.42
CA GLY A 117 -17.70 -10.33 -9.44
C GLY A 117 -18.62 -10.54 -8.24
N THR A 118 -19.28 -9.49 -7.75
CA THR A 118 -20.21 -9.59 -6.62
C THR A 118 -21.44 -10.40 -7.00
N ALA A 119 -22.02 -10.14 -8.18
CA ALA A 119 -23.14 -10.92 -8.68
C ALA A 119 -22.77 -12.39 -8.90
N GLY A 120 -21.60 -12.65 -9.49
CA GLY A 120 -21.08 -14.00 -9.72
C GLY A 120 -20.84 -14.77 -8.42
N LEU A 121 -20.15 -14.16 -7.44
CA LEU A 121 -19.91 -14.76 -6.13
C LEU A 121 -21.19 -14.91 -5.32
N TRP A 122 -22.10 -13.95 -5.38
CA TRP A 122 -23.41 -14.08 -4.74
C TRP A 122 -24.19 -15.26 -5.30
N LEU A 123 -24.23 -15.43 -6.62
CA LEU A 123 -24.87 -16.58 -7.25
C LEU A 123 -24.18 -17.90 -6.87
N LEU A 124 -22.85 -17.92 -6.84
CA LEU A 124 -22.08 -19.08 -6.43
C LEU A 124 -22.41 -19.46 -4.98
N LEU A 125 -22.29 -18.52 -4.06
CA LEU A 125 -22.54 -18.72 -2.62
C LEU A 125 -24.00 -19.07 -2.34
N SER A 126 -24.95 -18.49 -3.07
CA SER A 126 -26.39 -18.77 -2.88
C SER A 126 -26.83 -20.12 -3.45
N ARG A 127 -26.04 -20.74 -4.34
CA ARG A 127 -26.40 -22.00 -5.03
C ARG A 127 -25.59 -23.19 -4.57
N LEU A 128 -24.36 -22.97 -4.11
CA LEU A 128 -23.37 -24.03 -3.85
C LEU A 128 -22.88 -24.05 -2.39
N THR A 129 -23.37 -23.15 -1.53
CA THR A 129 -22.87 -23.04 -0.15
C THR A 129 -24.00 -22.73 0.82
N ASP A 130 -23.87 -23.19 2.06
CA ASP A 130 -24.80 -22.89 3.15
C ASP A 130 -24.49 -21.53 3.82
N SER A 131 -24.05 -20.52 3.06
CA SER A 131 -23.75 -19.20 3.64
C SER A 131 -25.03 -18.55 4.14
N THR A 132 -24.99 -18.10 5.40
CA THR A 132 -26.10 -17.38 6.03
C THR A 132 -26.16 -15.90 5.60
N VAL A 133 -25.09 -15.37 4.98
CA VAL A 133 -24.99 -13.97 4.55
C VAL A 133 -24.29 -13.85 3.17
N PRO A 134 -24.79 -14.51 2.12
CA PRO A 134 -24.06 -14.69 0.86
C PRO A 134 -23.76 -13.39 0.13
N VAL A 135 -24.59 -12.35 0.30
CA VAL A 135 -24.34 -11.01 -0.25
C VAL A 135 -23.18 -10.33 0.47
N GLY A 136 -23.13 -10.41 1.81
CA GLY A 136 -22.06 -9.81 2.61
C GLY A 136 -20.70 -10.46 2.34
N ASP A 137 -20.71 -11.79 2.22
CA ASP A 137 -19.51 -12.57 1.89
C ASP A 137 -19.01 -12.28 0.46
N ALA A 138 -19.93 -12.18 -0.50
CA ALA A 138 -19.57 -11.81 -1.88
C ALA A 138 -18.97 -10.40 -1.97
N VAL A 139 -19.60 -9.40 -1.33
CA VAL A 139 -19.12 -8.01 -1.35
C VAL A 139 -17.73 -7.91 -0.72
N THR A 140 -17.53 -8.49 0.46
CA THR A 140 -16.24 -8.42 1.17
C THR A 140 -15.12 -9.14 0.43
N THR A 141 -15.42 -10.28 -0.21
CA THR A 141 -14.48 -11.00 -1.06
C THR A 141 -14.07 -10.16 -2.27
N VAL A 142 -15.03 -9.61 -3.00
CA VAL A 142 -14.75 -8.78 -4.18
C VAL A 142 -14.00 -7.52 -3.81
N LEU A 143 -14.37 -6.87 -2.71
CA LEU A 143 -13.67 -5.71 -2.18
C LEU A 143 -12.18 -6.02 -1.95
N SER A 144 -11.89 -7.18 -1.35
CA SER A 144 -10.52 -7.65 -1.08
C SER A 144 -9.75 -7.96 -2.37
N LEU A 145 -10.41 -8.53 -3.39
CA LEU A 145 -9.80 -8.77 -4.71
C LEU A 145 -9.46 -7.45 -5.42
N LEU A 146 -10.37 -6.47 -5.40
CA LEU A 146 -10.13 -5.14 -5.96
C LEU A 146 -9.01 -4.40 -5.21
N ALA A 147 -8.98 -4.51 -3.89
CA ALA A 147 -7.92 -3.95 -3.05
C ALA A 147 -6.56 -4.56 -3.42
N THR A 148 -6.49 -5.89 -3.51
CA THR A 148 -5.28 -6.63 -3.89
C THR A 148 -4.81 -6.23 -5.29
N TYR A 149 -5.73 -6.15 -6.26
CA TYR A 149 -5.38 -5.72 -7.61
C TYR A 149 -4.84 -4.28 -7.64
N GLY A 150 -5.49 -3.34 -6.94
CA GLY A 150 -5.02 -1.96 -6.82
C GLY A 150 -3.63 -1.88 -6.19
N GLN A 151 -3.39 -2.67 -5.15
CA GLN A 151 -2.10 -2.81 -4.48
C GLN A 151 -1.02 -3.38 -5.41
N SER A 152 -1.34 -4.41 -6.20
CA SER A 152 -0.46 -4.99 -7.22
C SER A 152 0.02 -3.95 -8.24
N ARG A 153 -0.80 -2.92 -8.49
CA ARG A 153 -0.50 -1.80 -9.41
C ARG A 153 0.03 -0.55 -8.71
N LYS A 154 0.32 -0.63 -7.40
CA LYS A 154 0.70 0.50 -6.53
C LYS A 154 -0.24 1.72 -6.65
N ARG A 155 -1.55 1.47 -6.68
CA ARG A 155 -2.58 2.50 -6.60
C ARG A 155 -2.82 2.85 -5.14
N TRP A 156 -2.64 4.12 -4.75
CA TRP A 156 -2.85 4.53 -3.36
C TRP A 156 -4.30 4.35 -2.91
N GLU A 157 -5.26 4.40 -3.83
CA GLU A 157 -6.69 4.20 -3.52
C GLU A 157 -6.99 2.76 -3.05
N SER A 158 -6.08 1.80 -3.27
CA SER A 158 -6.21 0.43 -2.75
C SER A 158 -6.37 0.37 -1.23
N TRP A 159 -5.71 1.28 -0.51
CA TRP A 159 -5.83 1.40 0.95
C TRP A 159 -7.25 1.78 1.40
N LEU A 160 -8.01 2.50 0.57
CA LEU A 160 -9.40 2.85 0.91
C LEU A 160 -10.30 1.60 0.91
N PHE A 161 -10.06 0.66 -0.01
CA PHE A 161 -10.77 -0.61 -0.02
C PHE A 161 -10.41 -1.48 1.19
N TRP A 162 -9.13 -1.52 1.58
CA TRP A 162 -8.70 -2.23 2.80
C TRP A 162 -9.30 -1.61 4.07
N ILE A 163 -9.29 -0.28 4.20
CA ILE A 163 -9.94 0.42 5.32
C ILE A 163 -11.44 0.12 5.35
N ALA A 164 -12.11 0.13 4.20
CA ALA A 164 -13.53 -0.20 4.12
C ALA A 164 -13.80 -1.64 4.57
N ALA A 165 -12.95 -2.59 4.18
CA ALA A 165 -13.04 -3.98 4.63
C ALA A 165 -12.86 -4.08 6.15
N ASP A 166 -11.82 -3.45 6.72
CA ASP A 166 -11.55 -3.47 8.15
C ASP A 166 -12.72 -2.87 8.96
N LEU A 167 -13.32 -1.78 8.49
CA LEU A 167 -14.48 -1.14 9.13
C LEU A 167 -15.74 -2.03 9.12
N VAL A 168 -15.84 -2.97 8.18
CA VAL A 168 -16.91 -3.98 8.17
C VAL A 168 -16.58 -5.15 9.09
N TYR A 169 -15.33 -5.62 9.06
CA TYR A 169 -14.91 -6.80 9.83
C TYR A 169 -14.85 -6.55 11.34
N ILE A 170 -14.41 -5.38 11.80
CA ILE A 170 -14.32 -5.05 13.23
C ILE A 170 -15.68 -5.22 13.95
N PRO A 171 -16.77 -4.55 13.54
CA PRO A 171 -18.07 -4.70 14.20
C PRO A 171 -18.65 -6.10 14.02
N LEU A 172 -18.44 -6.73 12.85
CA LEU A 172 -18.90 -8.10 12.59
C LEU A 172 -18.29 -9.10 13.58
N TYR A 173 -16.98 -9.01 13.82
CA TYR A 173 -16.28 -9.90 14.75
C TYR A 173 -16.57 -9.58 16.21
N ALA A 174 -16.76 -8.29 16.56
CA ALA A 174 -17.22 -7.90 17.88
C ALA A 174 -18.63 -8.47 18.17
N TYR A 175 -19.56 -8.41 17.21
CA TYR A 175 -20.88 -9.01 17.33
C TYR A 175 -20.82 -10.53 17.53
N LYS A 176 -19.91 -11.22 16.82
CA LYS A 176 -19.65 -12.65 16.96
C LYS A 176 -18.88 -13.02 18.25
N GLN A 177 -18.60 -12.07 19.14
CA GLN A 177 -17.83 -12.25 20.38
C GLN A 177 -16.38 -12.73 20.16
N LEU A 178 -15.84 -12.51 18.96
CA LEU A 178 -14.46 -12.85 18.59
C LEU A 178 -13.55 -11.65 18.84
N TRP A 179 -13.40 -11.27 20.12
CA TRP A 179 -12.70 -10.05 20.54
C TRP A 179 -11.23 -10.00 20.12
N LEU A 180 -10.52 -11.14 20.16
CA LEU A 180 -9.13 -11.22 19.71
C LEU A 180 -8.99 -10.88 18.22
N THR A 181 -9.86 -11.45 17.39
CA THR A 181 -9.89 -11.18 15.95
C THR A 181 -10.29 -9.74 15.66
N ALA A 182 -11.29 -9.21 16.37
CA ALA A 182 -11.68 -7.81 16.23
C ALA A 182 -10.50 -6.86 16.55
N LEU A 183 -9.73 -7.13 17.60
CA LEU A 183 -8.55 -6.34 17.96
C LEU A 183 -7.46 -6.42 16.88
N LEU A 184 -7.25 -7.60 16.28
CA LEU A 184 -6.31 -7.74 15.16
C LEU A 184 -6.73 -6.89 13.95
N TYR A 185 -8.03 -6.86 13.62
CA TYR A 185 -8.51 -6.00 12.53
C TYR A 185 -8.39 -4.50 12.86
N VAL A 186 -8.46 -4.11 14.13
CA VAL A 186 -8.11 -2.74 14.55
C VAL A 186 -6.62 -2.45 14.28
N LEU A 187 -5.73 -3.41 14.53
CA LEU A 187 -4.31 -3.30 14.19
C LEU A 187 -4.10 -3.19 12.67
N PHE A 188 -4.81 -4.02 11.87
CA PHE A 188 -4.77 -3.93 10.41
C PHE A 188 -5.26 -2.56 9.92
N LEU A 189 -6.35 -2.05 10.47
CA LEU A 189 -6.85 -0.72 10.17
C LEU A 189 -5.78 0.36 10.43
N ALA A 190 -5.06 0.27 11.57
CA ALA A 190 -3.96 1.19 11.87
C ALA A 190 -2.81 1.08 10.84
N LEU A 191 -2.44 -0.14 10.43
CA LEU A 191 -1.45 -0.36 9.38
C LEU A 191 -1.91 0.15 8.01
N CYS A 192 -3.20 0.00 7.68
CA CYS A 192 -3.80 0.53 6.47
C CYS A 192 -3.72 2.06 6.43
N LEU A 193 -4.01 2.72 7.56
CA LEU A 193 -3.88 4.17 7.69
C LEU A 193 -2.41 4.63 7.61
N PHE A 194 -1.47 3.83 8.13
CA PHE A 194 -0.03 4.08 7.98
C PHE A 194 0.42 3.95 6.51
N GLY A 195 0.02 2.87 5.83
CA GLY A 195 0.29 2.64 4.41
C GLY A 195 -0.29 3.72 3.52
N LEU A 196 -1.55 4.11 3.75
CA LEU A 196 -2.22 5.20 3.05
C LEU A 196 -1.42 6.50 3.11
N ARG A 197 -1.01 6.92 4.32
CA ARG A 197 -0.24 8.15 4.52
C ARG A 197 1.12 8.09 3.83
N GLY A 198 1.83 6.96 3.96
CA GLY A 198 3.13 6.77 3.32
C GLY A 198 3.04 6.87 1.80
N TRP A 199 2.10 6.16 1.20
CA TRP A 199 1.91 6.12 -0.25
C TRP A 199 1.44 7.47 -0.81
N LEU A 200 0.56 8.18 -0.09
CA LEU A 200 0.13 9.52 -0.49
C LEU A 200 1.27 10.54 -0.43
N ALA A 201 2.14 10.46 0.57
CA ALA A 201 3.32 11.32 0.66
C ALA A 201 4.29 11.07 -0.51
N ASP A 202 4.54 9.80 -0.86
CA ASP A 202 5.39 9.44 -1.99
C ASP A 202 4.80 9.90 -3.33
N LEU A 203 3.48 9.79 -3.50
CA LEU A 203 2.77 10.29 -4.67
C LEU A 203 2.93 11.81 -4.85
N HIS A 204 2.84 12.58 -3.76
CA HIS A 204 3.04 14.03 -3.80
C HIS A 204 4.48 14.42 -4.12
N ARG A 205 5.47 13.71 -3.56
CA ARG A 205 6.89 13.92 -3.89
C ARG A 205 7.17 13.67 -5.37
N ALA A 206 6.62 12.59 -5.93
CA ALA A 206 6.76 12.28 -7.35
C ALA A 206 6.13 13.34 -8.28
N GLY A 207 5.05 14.00 -7.84
CA GLY A 207 4.43 15.11 -8.55
C GLY A 207 5.27 16.39 -8.55
N ALA A 208 5.95 16.69 -7.44
CA ALA A 208 6.76 17.90 -7.27
C ALA A 208 8.06 17.89 -8.10
N THR A 209 8.62 16.71 -8.38
CA THR A 209 9.86 16.55 -9.16
C THR A 209 9.66 16.62 -10.69
N ARG A 210 8.43 16.80 -11.19
CA ARG A 210 8.21 16.97 -12.63
C ARG A 210 8.75 18.34 -13.08
N PRO A 211 9.62 18.42 -14.10
CA PRO A 211 10.09 19.68 -14.64
C PRO A 211 8.90 20.57 -15.00
N ARG A 212 8.85 21.78 -14.43
CA ARG A 212 7.87 22.78 -14.86
C ARG A 212 8.12 23.07 -16.35
N PRO A 213 7.08 23.14 -17.19
CA PRO A 213 7.26 23.57 -18.57
C PRO A 213 8.05 24.88 -18.58
N ALA A 214 9.06 24.98 -19.45
CA ALA A 214 9.81 26.22 -19.61
C ALA A 214 8.80 27.36 -19.87
N PRO A 215 9.00 28.55 -19.26
CA PRO A 215 8.13 29.68 -19.51
C PRO A 215 8.02 29.93 -21.02
N ASP A 216 6.79 30.14 -21.49
CA ASP A 216 6.54 30.36 -22.91
C ASP A 216 7.36 31.57 -23.38
N PRO A 217 8.16 31.46 -24.46
CA PRO A 217 8.91 32.60 -24.98
C PRO A 217 8.02 33.81 -25.34
N THR A 218 6.71 33.62 -25.50
CA THR A 218 5.76 34.74 -25.69
C THR A 218 5.46 35.53 -24.39
N ASP A 219 5.63 34.96 -23.21
CA ASP A 219 5.51 35.67 -21.92
C ASP A 219 6.75 36.55 -21.63
N ALA A 220 7.91 36.22 -22.20
CA ALA A 220 9.12 37.04 -22.08
C ALA A 220 9.02 38.38 -22.84
N GLY A 221 8.16 38.46 -23.86
CA GLY A 221 7.92 39.68 -24.64
C GLY A 221 6.98 40.70 -23.97
N ARG A 222 6.21 40.30 -22.96
CA ARG A 222 5.28 41.19 -22.22
C ARG A 222 5.92 41.92 -21.04
N ALA A 223 7.10 41.49 -20.59
CA ALA A 223 7.83 42.13 -19.50
C ALA A 223 8.60 43.41 -19.92
N GLY A 224 8.51 43.81 -21.20
CA GLY A 224 9.15 45.02 -21.77
C GLY A 224 8.26 46.27 -21.80
N GLY A 225 7.34 46.45 -20.84
CA GLY A 225 6.56 47.69 -20.71
C GLY A 225 7.45 48.88 -20.26
N PRO A 226 7.19 50.11 -20.72
CA PRO A 226 8.12 51.23 -20.58
C PRO A 226 8.38 51.56 -19.11
N THR A 227 9.66 51.47 -18.73
CA THR A 227 10.18 51.94 -17.46
C THR A 227 10.00 53.46 -17.39
N VAL A 228 9.09 53.91 -16.53
CA VAL A 228 8.98 55.33 -16.15
C VAL A 228 10.26 55.70 -15.40
N ARG A 229 11.14 56.41 -16.10
CA ARG A 229 12.37 57.01 -15.57
C ARG A 229 12.07 58.47 -15.21
N ALA A 230 12.19 58.84 -13.93
CA ALA A 230 12.84 60.09 -13.45
C ALA A 230 12.52 60.43 -11.98
N ALA A 231 13.58 60.76 -11.23
CA ALA A 231 13.75 61.86 -10.25
C ALA A 231 14.66 61.38 -9.09
N SER A 232 15.99 61.51 -9.20
CA SER A 232 16.82 62.67 -8.81
C SER A 232 17.02 62.85 -7.28
N ALA A 233 18.22 62.50 -6.78
CA ALA A 233 18.84 63.16 -5.63
C ALA A 233 20.38 62.90 -5.58
N ARG A 234 21.10 63.91 -6.06
CA ARG A 234 22.49 64.40 -5.82
C ARG A 234 23.68 63.47 -5.44
N PRO A 235 24.88 63.76 -5.99
CA PRO A 235 26.14 63.15 -5.56
C PRO A 235 26.81 63.93 -4.41
N VAL A 236 27.44 63.22 -3.48
CA VAL A 236 28.41 63.78 -2.52
C VAL A 236 29.80 63.26 -2.89
N THR A 237 30.72 64.20 -2.94
CA THR A 237 32.09 64.13 -3.44
C THR A 237 33.08 63.44 -2.49
N ALA A 238 33.99 62.68 -3.11
CA ALA A 238 35.44 62.58 -2.91
C ALA A 238 36.06 62.70 -1.50
N GLY A 239 36.88 61.70 -1.17
CA GLY A 239 37.96 61.77 -0.19
C GLY A 239 38.95 60.62 -0.41
N ALA A 240 40.08 60.93 -1.03
CA ALA A 240 41.18 60.03 -1.36
C ALA A 240 42.10 59.75 -0.14
N ALA A 241 42.84 58.62 -0.17
CA ALA A 241 44.32 58.55 -0.03
C ALA A 241 44.85 57.26 0.63
N GLY A 242 45.98 56.76 0.09
CA GLY A 242 46.97 55.83 0.71
C GLY A 242 46.73 54.34 0.39
N ALA A 243 47.48 53.61 -0.47
CA ALA A 243 48.92 53.29 -0.49
C ALA A 243 49.40 52.78 0.90
N GLU A 244 49.93 51.56 1.10
CA GLU A 244 50.94 50.77 0.37
C GLU A 244 50.86 49.25 0.76
N PRO A 245 51.59 48.35 0.05
CA PRO A 245 51.68 46.91 0.34
C PRO A 245 52.98 46.54 1.10
N ALA A 246 52.97 45.46 1.88
CA ALA A 246 54.21 44.86 2.41
C ALA A 246 54.08 43.34 2.66
N VAL A 247 55.22 42.69 2.48
CA VAL A 247 55.49 41.27 2.23
C VAL A 247 55.94 40.52 3.50
N GLY A 248 55.40 39.30 3.72
CA GLY A 248 56.03 38.11 4.37
C GLY A 248 56.44 38.15 5.86
N PRO A 249 56.93 37.03 6.46
CA PRO A 249 56.97 35.63 6.02
C PRO A 249 56.55 34.57 7.09
N ALA A 250 56.48 33.30 6.65
CA ALA A 250 56.79 31.99 7.29
C ALA A 250 56.49 31.66 8.78
N GLU A 251 55.83 30.49 8.99
CA GLU A 251 55.94 29.39 10.01
C GLU A 251 56.69 29.57 11.35
N PRO A 252 56.39 28.80 12.44
CA PRO A 252 56.31 27.33 12.44
C PRO A 252 55.34 26.62 13.41
N GLU A 253 55.24 25.30 13.17
CA GLU A 253 54.95 24.12 14.03
C GLU A 253 54.61 24.21 15.54
N GLN A 254 53.71 23.27 15.91
CA GLN A 254 53.66 22.43 17.15
C GLN A 254 52.97 22.95 18.43
N PRO A 255 52.52 22.05 19.34
CA PRO A 255 52.78 20.60 19.46
C PRO A 255 51.59 19.66 19.18
#